data_AF-A0A261A911-F1
#
_entry.id   AF-A0A261A911-F1
#
_cell.length_a   1.000
_cell.length_b   1.000
_cell.length_c   1.000
_cell.angle_alpha   90.00
_cell.angle_beta   90.00
_cell.angle_gamma   90.00
#
_symmetry.space_group_name_H-M   'P 1'
#
loop_
_entity.id
_entity.type
_entity.pdbx_description
1 polymer ?
#
loop_
_entity_poly.entity_id
_entity_poly.type
_entity_poly.pdbx_seq_one_letter_code
_entity_poly.pdbx_strand_id
1 'polypeptide(L)'
;SQHNISLPSWMNSSIFSRVNDLYNEVSQLEFHTDTLRRLRGGTLLEEIFHRFSEKSNGKLGNEAKFYAYSAHDSTIAALLATLGIFYEIYPKYATCLLIEMHKMPNETRVIRVFHKNDTDIDRLIEYSIPGCDAPCTLEGLGKDLSKYFPDDWEKECGLVQGGEVVYLVAILLFISTTCSCTWLFMEKYKKRILRFPVARSGHDAESLLEHDFEHDHDHHH
;
A
#
# COMPACT_ATOMS: atom_id res chain seq x y z
N SER A 1 4.49 -17.00 35.15
CA SER A 1 3.69 -16.22 34.18
C SER A 1 4.08 -14.76 34.28
N GLN A 2 4.06 -14.00 33.18
CA GLN A 2 4.54 -12.60 33.18
C GLN A 2 3.67 -11.65 34.04
N HIS A 3 2.40 -12.00 34.27
CA HIS A 3 1.45 -11.17 35.03
C HIS A 3 1.00 -11.82 36.36
N ASN A 4 1.74 -12.79 36.87
CA ASN A 4 1.44 -13.51 38.12
C ASN A 4 0.04 -14.17 38.15
N ILE A 5 -0.50 -14.52 36.99
CA ILE A 5 -1.75 -15.26 36.83
C ILE A 5 -1.43 -16.76 36.82
N SER A 6 -2.19 -17.56 37.57
CA SER A 6 -2.09 -19.01 37.56
C SER A 6 -2.61 -19.58 36.24
N LEU A 7 -1.86 -20.53 35.66
CA LEU A 7 -2.34 -21.27 34.50
C LEU A 7 -3.43 -22.26 34.91
N PRO A 8 -4.33 -22.63 33.97
CA PRO A 8 -5.29 -23.70 34.21
C PRO A 8 -4.61 -25.00 34.66
N SER A 9 -5.26 -25.79 35.50
CA SER A 9 -4.68 -27.03 36.09
C SER A 9 -4.23 -28.06 35.07
N TRP A 10 -4.83 -28.09 33.89
CA TRP A 10 -4.44 -28.98 32.79
C TRP A 10 -3.16 -28.53 32.07
N MET A 11 -2.75 -27.27 32.21
CA MET A 11 -1.60 -26.70 31.51
C MET A 11 -0.31 -26.91 32.32
N ASN A 12 0.30 -28.09 32.16
CA ASN A 12 1.62 -28.39 32.71
C ASN A 12 2.76 -27.87 31.81
N SER A 13 4.00 -27.95 32.31
CA SER A 13 5.20 -27.46 31.62
C SER A 13 5.45 -28.12 30.26
N SER A 14 5.17 -29.42 30.13
CA SER A 14 5.33 -30.15 28.87
C SER A 14 4.34 -29.66 27.80
N ILE A 15 3.08 -29.47 28.17
CA ILE A 15 2.06 -28.92 27.27
C ILE A 15 2.42 -27.49 26.88
N PHE A 16 2.81 -26.66 27.84
CA PHE A 16 3.20 -25.27 27.59
C PHE A 16 4.38 -25.18 26.61
N SER A 17 5.41 -26.00 26.80
CA SER A 17 6.55 -26.09 25.86
C SER A 17 6.09 -26.43 24.46
N ARG A 18 5.28 -27.49 24.31
CA ARG A 18 4.78 -27.93 22.99
C ARG A 18 3.97 -26.85 22.28
N VAL A 19 3.15 -26.10 23.01
CA VAL A 19 2.39 -24.97 22.44
C VAL A 19 3.34 -23.86 21.98
N ASN A 20 4.37 -23.55 22.77
CA ASN A 20 5.36 -22.56 22.41
C ASN A 20 6.18 -22.97 21.18
N ASP A 21 6.59 -24.24 21.10
CA ASP A 21 7.33 -24.78 19.96
C ASP A 21 6.46 -24.72 18.69
N LEU A 22 5.20 -25.16 18.77
CA LEU A 22 4.24 -25.04 17.66
C LEU A 22 4.04 -23.58 17.23
N TYR A 23 3.97 -22.64 18.18
CA TYR A 23 3.84 -21.23 17.87
C TYR A 23 5.07 -20.71 17.10
N ASN A 24 6.28 -21.05 17.51
CA ASN A 24 7.51 -20.65 16.82
C ASN A 24 7.56 -21.20 15.38
N GLU A 25 7.16 -22.45 15.18
CA GLU A 25 7.13 -23.09 13.86
C GLU A 25 6.06 -22.49 12.94
N VAL A 26 4.81 -22.41 13.43
CA VAL A 26 3.68 -21.92 12.61
C VAL A 26 3.86 -20.45 12.24
N SER A 27 4.42 -19.64 13.13
CA SER A 27 4.63 -18.21 12.86
C SER A 27 5.59 -17.97 11.69
N GLN A 28 6.50 -18.89 11.38
CA GLN A 28 7.39 -18.75 10.22
C GLN A 28 6.65 -18.92 8.89
N LEU A 29 5.54 -19.67 8.87
CA LEU A 29 4.71 -19.85 7.68
C LEU A 29 4.09 -18.54 7.20
N GLU A 30 4.00 -17.53 8.06
CA GLU A 30 3.49 -16.21 7.65
C GLU A 30 4.40 -15.46 6.68
N PHE A 31 5.67 -15.87 6.56
CA PHE A 31 6.70 -15.16 5.80
C PHE A 31 7.58 -16.09 4.94
N HIS A 32 7.15 -17.34 4.71
CA HIS A 32 7.99 -18.38 4.11
C HIS A 32 8.18 -18.26 2.59
N THR A 33 7.29 -17.56 1.87
CA THR A 33 7.38 -17.40 0.41
C THR A 33 7.92 -16.02 0.03
N ASP A 34 8.53 -15.94 -1.15
CA ASP A 34 8.99 -14.66 -1.71
C ASP A 34 7.84 -13.66 -1.86
N THR A 35 6.64 -14.12 -2.24
CA THR A 35 5.43 -13.28 -2.31
C THR A 35 5.05 -12.73 -0.94
N LEU A 36 5.03 -13.56 0.12
CA LEU A 36 4.71 -13.10 1.47
C LEU A 36 5.74 -12.10 1.99
N ARG A 37 7.04 -12.37 1.74
CA ARG A 37 8.13 -11.45 2.10
C ARG A 37 7.95 -10.11 1.39
N ARG A 38 7.74 -10.12 0.08
CA ARG A 38 7.50 -8.93 -0.76
C ARG A 38 6.30 -8.11 -0.27
N LEU A 39 5.17 -8.75 -0.01
CA LEU A 39 3.92 -8.05 0.36
C LEU A 39 3.83 -7.69 1.84
N ARG A 40 4.64 -8.28 2.72
CA ARG A 40 4.64 -7.99 4.16
C ARG A 40 5.84 -7.16 4.60
N GLY A 41 7.03 -7.77 4.66
CA GLY A 41 8.24 -7.09 5.15
C GLY A 41 8.93 -6.23 4.11
N GLY A 42 8.64 -6.48 2.82
CA GLY A 42 9.23 -5.80 1.67
C GLY A 42 9.02 -4.29 1.68
N THR A 43 7.82 -3.83 2.00
CA THR A 43 7.47 -2.40 2.08
C THR A 43 8.33 -1.64 3.10
N LEU A 44 8.52 -2.23 4.29
CA LEU A 44 9.35 -1.63 5.34
C LEU A 44 10.83 -1.66 4.96
N LEU A 45 11.30 -2.76 4.36
CA LEU A 45 12.69 -2.88 3.92
C LEU A 45 13.00 -1.85 2.81
N GLU A 46 12.08 -1.67 1.86
CA GLU A 46 12.19 -0.68 0.79
C GLU A 46 12.25 0.75 1.35
N GLU A 47 11.37 1.11 2.29
CA GLU A 47 11.41 2.41 2.97
C GLU A 47 12.78 2.64 3.63
N ILE A 48 13.30 1.66 4.37
CA ILE A 48 14.63 1.75 5.01
C ILE A 48 15.73 1.92 3.97
N PHE A 49 15.69 1.15 2.88
CA PHE A 49 16.65 1.24 1.77
C PHE A 49 16.62 2.64 1.12
N HIS A 50 15.44 3.20 0.89
CA HIS A 50 15.29 4.54 0.34
C HIS A 50 15.85 5.60 1.30
N ARG A 51 15.57 5.52 2.61
CA ARG A 51 16.17 6.44 3.60
C ARG A 51 17.70 6.41 3.56
N PHE A 52 18.31 5.23 3.48
CA PHE A 52 19.77 5.12 3.36
C PHE A 52 20.28 5.66 2.04
N SER A 53 19.60 5.39 0.94
CA SER A 53 19.96 5.90 -0.39
C SER A 53 19.90 7.42 -0.46
N GLU A 54 18.82 8.01 0.07
CA GLU A 54 18.66 9.46 0.17
C GLU A 54 19.65 10.11 1.15
N LYS A 55 20.08 9.40 2.20
CA LYS A 55 21.16 9.88 3.06
C LYS A 55 22.50 9.83 2.35
N SER A 56 22.76 8.76 1.60
CA SER A 56 24.02 8.55 0.89
C SER A 56 24.21 9.55 -0.27
N ASN A 57 23.12 9.90 -0.98
CA ASN A 57 23.16 10.84 -2.09
C ASN A 57 23.08 12.33 -1.66
N GLY A 58 23.01 12.60 -0.35
CA GLY A 58 22.99 13.95 0.20
C GLY A 58 21.64 14.65 0.18
N LYS A 59 20.56 14.00 -0.29
CA LYS A 59 19.20 14.58 -0.33
C LYS A 59 18.67 14.94 1.06
N LEU A 60 19.03 14.18 2.09
CA LEU A 60 18.69 14.49 3.50
C LEU A 60 19.62 15.54 4.14
N GLY A 61 20.68 15.98 3.45
CA GLY A 61 21.67 16.90 4.00
C GLY A 61 22.21 16.45 5.36
N ASN A 62 22.24 17.37 6.32
CA ASN A 62 22.67 17.09 7.70
C ASN A 62 21.56 16.53 8.60
N GLU A 63 20.32 16.50 8.11
CA GLU A 63 19.16 16.03 8.88
C GLU A 63 19.09 14.50 8.95
N ALA A 64 18.30 14.04 9.93
CA ALA A 64 18.08 12.68 10.41
C ALA A 64 19.30 11.73 10.42
N LYS A 65 19.77 11.42 11.64
CA LYS A 65 20.78 10.39 11.90
C LYS A 65 20.16 9.07 12.41
N PHE A 66 18.86 9.06 12.69
CA PHE A 66 18.16 7.96 13.36
C PHE A 66 16.66 7.97 13.03
N TYR A 67 16.10 6.81 12.72
CA TYR A 67 14.67 6.58 12.53
C TYR A 67 14.22 5.47 13.47
N ALA A 68 13.08 5.66 14.14
CA ALA A 68 12.51 4.67 15.05
C ALA A 68 11.11 4.26 14.58
N TYR A 69 10.92 2.95 14.42
CA TYR A 69 9.64 2.35 14.04
C TYR A 69 9.11 1.58 15.25
N SER A 70 8.07 2.10 15.90
CA SER A 70 7.35 1.39 16.96
C SER A 70 6.30 0.50 16.31
N ALA A 71 6.48 -0.82 16.44
CA ALA A 71 5.68 -1.79 15.70
C ALA A 71 5.46 -3.09 16.52
N HIS A 72 5.01 -4.13 15.84
CA HIS A 72 4.70 -5.42 16.44
C HIS A 72 5.86 -6.42 16.25
N ASP A 73 5.83 -7.49 17.04
CA ASP A 73 6.70 -8.66 16.87
C ASP A 73 6.63 -9.24 15.44
N SER A 74 5.43 -9.29 14.84
CA SER A 74 5.19 -9.70 13.45
C SER A 74 5.88 -8.79 12.45
N THR A 75 6.05 -7.50 12.75
CA THR A 75 6.80 -6.57 11.90
C THR A 75 8.28 -6.92 11.87
N ILE A 76 8.87 -7.21 13.04
CA ILE A 76 10.28 -7.64 13.16
C ILE A 76 10.47 -9.00 12.47
N ALA A 77 9.56 -9.94 12.71
CA ALA A 77 9.56 -11.25 12.07
C ALA A 77 9.51 -11.14 10.54
N ALA A 78 8.60 -10.33 9.99
CA ALA A 78 8.47 -10.11 8.55
C ALA A 78 9.75 -9.49 7.96
N LEU A 79 10.34 -8.51 8.63
CA LEU A 79 11.55 -7.84 8.17
C LEU A 79 12.77 -8.77 8.20
N LEU A 80 12.95 -9.54 9.29
CA LEU A 80 13.98 -10.57 9.40
C LEU A 80 13.85 -11.62 8.29
N ALA A 81 12.64 -12.16 8.11
CA ALA A 81 12.35 -13.12 7.04
C ALA A 81 12.65 -12.51 5.66
N THR A 82 12.29 -11.24 5.42
CA THR A 82 12.57 -10.52 4.17
C THR A 82 14.07 -10.35 3.92
N LEU A 83 14.87 -10.15 4.97
CA LEU A 83 16.33 -10.16 4.92
C LEU A 83 16.93 -11.58 4.77
N GLY A 84 16.11 -12.64 4.78
CA GLY A 84 16.54 -14.04 4.70
C GLY A 84 17.00 -14.62 6.04
N ILE A 85 16.75 -13.92 7.14
CA ILE A 85 17.16 -14.30 8.49
C ILE A 85 15.96 -14.96 9.18
N PHE A 86 16.03 -16.27 9.40
CA PHE A 86 14.99 -17.01 10.11
C PHE A 86 15.37 -17.18 11.58
N TYR A 87 14.38 -16.99 12.45
CA TYR A 87 14.52 -17.06 13.89
C TYR A 87 14.01 -18.42 14.41
N GLU A 88 14.72 -19.02 15.37
CA GLU A 88 14.23 -20.22 16.07
C GLU A 88 13.13 -19.88 17.09
N ILE A 89 13.20 -18.68 17.67
CA ILE A 89 12.25 -18.19 18.66
C ILE A 89 11.62 -16.92 18.11
N TYR A 90 10.30 -16.87 18.10
CA TYR A 90 9.54 -15.70 17.65
C TYR A 90 9.95 -14.44 18.44
N PRO A 91 9.98 -13.24 17.81
CA PRO A 91 10.43 -12.01 18.46
C PRO A 91 9.75 -11.76 19.82
N LYS A 92 10.55 -11.55 20.86
CA LYS A 92 10.04 -11.33 22.23
C LYS A 92 9.65 -9.87 22.46
N TYR A 93 8.92 -9.62 23.55
CA TYR A 93 8.60 -8.26 23.98
C TYR A 93 9.84 -7.37 24.08
N ALA A 94 9.70 -6.13 23.62
CA ALA A 94 10.74 -5.10 23.62
C ALA A 94 12.03 -5.49 22.87
N THR A 95 11.98 -6.50 21.99
CA THR A 95 13.07 -6.75 21.05
C THR A 95 13.22 -5.60 20.05
N CYS A 96 14.44 -5.38 19.57
CA CYS A 96 14.77 -4.32 18.64
C CYS A 96 15.68 -4.83 17.53
N LEU A 97 15.34 -4.50 16.29
CA LEU A 97 16.21 -4.67 15.13
C LEU A 97 16.85 -3.33 14.80
N LEU A 98 18.18 -3.27 14.85
CA LEU A 98 18.95 -2.11 14.43
C LEU A 98 19.55 -2.42 13.05
N ILE A 99 19.25 -1.55 12.07
CA ILE A 99 19.87 -1.61 10.75
C ILE A 99 20.68 -0.34 10.60
N GLU A 100 21.98 -0.49 10.39
CA GLU A 100 22.93 0.61 10.40
C GLU A 100 23.65 0.72 9.06
N MET A 101 23.76 1.94 8.54
CA MET A 101 24.61 2.26 7.39
C MET A 101 25.90 2.93 7.84
N HIS A 102 27.02 2.24 7.64
CA HIS A 102 28.36 2.70 7.97
C HIS A 102 29.04 3.27 6.72
N LYS A 103 29.80 4.36 6.89
CA LYS A 103 30.67 4.92 5.85
C LYS A 103 32.10 4.44 6.10
N MET A 104 32.62 3.64 5.18
CA MET A 104 33.99 3.12 5.22
C MET A 104 35.00 4.19 4.75
N PRO A 105 36.31 4.02 5.06
CA PRO A 105 37.34 4.99 4.65
C PRO A 105 37.45 5.20 3.13
N ASN A 106 37.07 4.20 2.34
CA ASN A 106 37.02 4.26 0.88
C ASN A 106 35.67 4.81 0.35
N GLU A 107 34.90 5.51 1.19
CA GLU A 107 33.56 6.03 0.92
C GLU A 107 32.45 4.98 0.68
N THR A 108 32.76 3.69 0.72
CA THR A 108 31.74 2.64 0.55
C THR A 108 30.75 2.67 1.70
N ARG A 109 29.45 2.51 1.39
CA ARG A 109 28.38 2.39 2.38
C ARG A 109 28.07 0.93 2.66
N VAL A 110 28.26 0.50 3.90
CA VAL A 110 28.07 -0.89 4.34
C VAL A 110 26.88 -0.97 5.28
N ILE A 111 26.03 -1.96 5.08
CA ILE A 111 24.85 -2.22 5.89
C ILE A 111 25.16 -3.31 6.91
N ARG A 112 24.77 -3.08 8.16
CA ARG A 112 24.89 -4.05 9.26
C ARG A 112 23.54 -4.20 9.94
N VAL A 113 23.19 -5.43 10.31
CA VAL A 113 21.92 -5.77 10.94
C VAL A 113 22.21 -6.38 12.30
N PHE A 114 21.60 -5.80 13.33
CA PHE A 114 21.75 -6.23 14.70
C PHE A 114 20.40 -6.47 15.35
N HIS A 115 20.32 -7.50 16.20
CA HIS A 115 19.10 -7.87 16.90
C HIS A 115 19.36 -7.94 18.40
N LYS A 116 18.63 -7.10 19.13
CA LYS A 116 18.57 -7.10 20.59
C LYS A 116 17.33 -7.87 21.03
N ASN A 117 17.46 -9.18 21.21
CA ASN A 117 16.37 -10.10 21.55
C ASN A 117 16.32 -10.49 23.04
N ASP A 118 17.19 -9.91 23.86
CA ASP A 118 17.24 -10.14 25.30
C ASP A 118 17.24 -8.80 26.05
N THR A 119 16.83 -8.87 27.31
CA THR A 119 16.86 -7.77 28.28
C THR A 119 18.27 -7.42 28.73
N ASP A 120 19.22 -8.34 28.55
CA ASP A 120 20.64 -8.07 28.75
C ASP A 120 21.12 -7.00 27.76
N ILE A 121 21.67 -5.91 28.30
CA ILE A 121 22.06 -4.72 27.54
C ILE A 121 23.30 -5.02 26.68
N ASP A 122 24.14 -5.98 27.08
CA ASP A 122 25.43 -6.24 26.46
C ASP A 122 25.37 -7.27 25.32
N ARG A 123 24.23 -7.95 25.15
CA ARG A 123 24.07 -8.99 24.13
C ARG A 123 23.36 -8.45 22.88
N LEU A 124 24.16 -8.10 21.88
CA LEU A 124 23.69 -7.74 20.54
C LEU A 124 24.10 -8.80 19.52
N ILE A 125 23.13 -9.37 18.80
CA ILE A 125 23.38 -10.39 17.78
C ILE A 125 23.54 -9.71 16.43
N GLU A 126 24.70 -9.82 15.80
CA GLU A 126 24.91 -9.37 14.42
C GLU A 126 24.51 -10.48 13.44
N TYR A 127 23.71 -10.13 12.44
CA TYR A 127 23.29 -11.05 11.39
C TYR A 127 24.03 -10.78 10.08
N SER A 128 24.45 -11.85 9.42
CA SER A 128 24.74 -11.83 7.98
C SER A 128 23.43 -11.74 7.21
N ILE A 129 23.41 -11.03 6.08
CA ILE A 129 22.25 -10.93 5.19
C ILE A 129 22.45 -11.94 4.04
N PRO A 130 21.73 -13.08 4.03
CA PRO A 130 21.85 -14.04 2.95
C PRO A 130 21.51 -13.42 1.60
N GLY A 131 22.36 -13.68 0.61
CA GLY A 131 22.24 -13.11 -0.73
C GLY A 131 22.93 -11.76 -0.90
N CYS A 132 23.53 -11.17 0.14
CA CYS A 132 24.37 -9.98 0.03
C CYS A 132 25.81 -10.32 0.49
N ASP A 133 26.77 -10.27 -0.44
CA ASP A 133 28.17 -10.62 -0.16
C ASP A 133 28.77 -9.72 0.93
N ALA A 134 29.58 -10.29 1.82
CA ALA A 134 30.23 -9.53 2.89
C ALA A 134 31.47 -8.77 2.36
N PRO A 135 31.61 -7.45 2.61
CA PRO A 135 30.68 -6.58 3.33
C PRO A 135 29.46 -6.20 2.49
N CYS A 136 28.25 -6.31 3.06
CA CYS A 136 27.02 -6.00 2.34
C CYS A 136 26.95 -4.49 2.07
N THR A 137 27.15 -4.09 0.82
CA THR A 137 27.09 -2.68 0.43
C THR A 137 25.64 -2.21 0.25
N LEU A 138 25.38 -0.91 0.35
CA LEU A 138 24.05 -0.36 0.07
C LEU A 138 23.59 -0.73 -1.36
N GLU A 139 24.50 -0.68 -2.34
CA GLU A 139 24.22 -1.09 -3.72
C GLU A 139 23.91 -2.59 -3.84
N GLY A 140 24.71 -3.44 -3.17
CA GLY A 140 24.47 -4.88 -3.11
C GLY A 140 23.11 -5.21 -2.49
N LEU A 141 22.78 -4.59 -1.36
CA LEU A 141 21.47 -4.73 -0.71
C LEU A 141 20.33 -4.41 -1.68
N GLY A 142 20.41 -3.25 -2.36
CA GLY A 142 19.40 -2.83 -3.33
C GLY A 142 19.28 -3.81 -4.49
N LYS A 143 20.40 -4.28 -5.04
CA LYS A 143 20.40 -5.27 -6.13
C LYS A 143 19.79 -6.60 -5.69
N ASP A 144 20.26 -7.15 -4.59
CA ASP A 144 19.98 -8.53 -4.18
C ASP A 144 18.59 -8.68 -3.52
N LEU A 145 18.09 -7.62 -2.90
CA LEU A 145 16.78 -7.62 -2.23
C LEU A 145 15.68 -6.85 -2.98
N SER A 146 15.99 -6.22 -4.13
CA SER A 146 15.00 -5.51 -4.98
C SER A 146 13.78 -6.37 -5.34
N LYS A 147 13.95 -7.69 -5.46
CA LYS A 147 12.82 -8.60 -5.73
C LYS A 147 11.74 -8.58 -4.64
N TYR A 148 12.06 -8.09 -3.44
CA TYR A 148 11.10 -7.93 -2.35
C TYR A 148 10.53 -6.51 -2.26
N PHE A 149 10.92 -5.56 -3.11
CA PHE A 149 10.39 -4.19 -3.11
C PHE A 149 9.15 -4.13 -4.01
N PRO A 150 7.92 -4.00 -3.46
CA PRO A 150 6.70 -3.98 -4.25
C PRO A 150 6.66 -2.74 -5.17
N ASP A 151 6.23 -2.92 -6.42
CA ASP A 151 6.09 -1.81 -7.37
C ASP A 151 4.80 -1.01 -7.07
N ASP A 152 3.71 -1.74 -6.90
CA ASP A 152 2.40 -1.22 -6.49
C ASP A 152 1.80 -2.22 -5.51
N TRP A 153 2.05 -1.98 -4.22
CA TRP A 153 1.65 -2.89 -3.16
C TRP A 153 0.14 -3.16 -3.14
N GLU A 154 -0.70 -2.14 -3.39
CA GLU A 154 -2.16 -2.30 -3.35
C GLU A 154 -2.65 -3.19 -4.49
N LYS A 155 -2.12 -2.97 -5.70
CA LYS A 155 -2.44 -3.78 -6.87
C LYS A 155 -1.90 -5.21 -6.72
N GLU A 156 -0.67 -5.38 -6.26
CA GLU A 156 -0.07 -6.70 -6.02
C GLU A 156 -0.80 -7.48 -4.91
N CYS A 157 -1.36 -6.79 -3.92
CA CYS A 157 -2.25 -7.37 -2.91
C CYS A 157 -3.68 -7.62 -3.40
N GLY A 158 -4.04 -7.18 -4.61
CA GLY A 158 -5.39 -7.33 -5.16
C GLY A 158 -6.44 -6.40 -4.53
N LEU A 159 -6.02 -5.28 -3.93
CA LEU A 159 -6.92 -4.31 -3.29
C LEU A 159 -7.53 -3.33 -4.30
N VAL A 160 -6.85 -3.06 -5.41
CA VAL A 160 -7.38 -2.20 -6.48
C VAL A 160 -8.32 -3.02 -7.36
N GLN A 161 -9.63 -2.89 -7.13
CA GLN A 161 -10.66 -3.36 -8.07
C GLN A 161 -10.86 -2.30 -9.15
N GLY A 162 -10.86 -2.70 -10.43
CA GLY A 162 -10.93 -1.82 -11.61
C GLY A 162 -12.22 -1.00 -11.80
N GLY A 163 -12.92 -0.65 -10.72
CA GLY A 163 -14.15 0.14 -10.73
C GLY A 163 -13.98 1.50 -11.41
N GLU A 164 -12.83 2.16 -11.26
CA GLU A 164 -12.57 3.46 -11.90
C GLU A 164 -12.59 3.37 -13.43
N VAL A 165 -11.99 2.32 -14.00
CA VAL A 165 -11.96 2.11 -15.45
C VAL A 165 -13.35 1.78 -15.97
N VAL A 166 -14.11 0.94 -15.25
CA VAL A 166 -15.50 0.62 -15.60
C VAL A 166 -16.38 1.87 -15.58
N TYR A 167 -16.20 2.72 -14.57
CA TYR A 167 -16.95 3.96 -14.43
C TYR A 167 -16.64 4.98 -15.53
N LEU A 168 -15.35 5.15 -15.87
CA LEU A 168 -14.92 6.02 -16.97
C LEU A 168 -15.44 5.52 -18.33
N VAL A 169 -15.37 4.21 -18.59
CA VAL A 169 -15.93 3.62 -19.81
C VAL A 169 -17.44 3.82 -19.86
N ALA A 170 -18.15 3.63 -18.76
CA ALA A 170 -19.59 3.87 -18.67
C ALA A 170 -19.93 5.33 -19.00
N ILE A 171 -19.22 6.31 -18.42
CA ILE A 171 -19.41 7.74 -18.70
C ILE A 171 -19.22 8.04 -20.18
N LEU A 172 -18.14 7.54 -20.80
CA LEU A 172 -17.86 7.77 -22.22
C LEU A 172 -18.95 7.17 -23.12
N LEU A 173 -19.47 5.98 -22.79
CA LEU A 173 -20.60 5.38 -23.48
C LEU A 173 -21.88 6.20 -23.33
N PHE A 174 -22.17 6.73 -22.14
CA PHE A 174 -23.32 7.63 -21.91
C PHE A 174 -23.20 8.96 -22.68
N ILE A 175 -22.02 9.56 -22.72
CA ILE A 175 -21.81 10.81 -23.48
C ILE A 175 -21.97 10.55 -24.99
N SER A 176 -21.37 9.49 -25.51
CA SER A 176 -21.46 9.19 -26.96
C SER A 176 -22.90 8.91 -27.42
N THR A 177 -23.67 8.19 -26.62
CA THR A 177 -25.08 7.87 -26.91
C THR A 177 -25.97 9.11 -26.82
N THR A 178 -25.79 9.95 -25.80
CA THR A 178 -26.54 11.22 -25.68
C THR A 178 -26.21 12.19 -26.81
N CYS A 179 -24.94 12.34 -27.19
CA CYS A 179 -24.55 13.15 -28.35
C CYS A 179 -25.15 12.62 -29.66
N SER A 180 -25.11 11.30 -29.87
CA SER A 180 -25.69 10.68 -31.07
C SER A 180 -27.21 10.86 -31.13
N CYS A 181 -27.91 10.65 -30.01
CA CYS A 181 -29.36 10.84 -29.92
C CYS A 181 -29.79 12.29 -30.12
N THR A 182 -29.08 13.25 -29.50
CA THR A 182 -29.36 14.67 -29.66
C THR A 182 -29.10 15.12 -31.11
N TRP A 183 -28.02 14.65 -31.75
CA TRP A 183 -27.76 14.93 -33.16
C TRP A 183 -28.87 14.39 -34.08
N LEU A 184 -29.29 13.12 -33.89
CA LEU A 184 -30.39 12.52 -34.65
C LEU A 184 -31.72 13.25 -34.42
N PHE A 185 -32.00 13.68 -33.20
CA PHE A 185 -33.20 14.46 -32.87
C PHE A 185 -33.18 15.83 -33.57
N MET A 186 -32.04 16.52 -33.52
CA MET A 186 -31.84 17.80 -34.22
C MET A 186 -31.96 17.65 -35.73
N GLU A 187 -31.45 16.56 -36.31
CA GLU A 187 -31.58 16.27 -37.74
C GLU A 187 -33.05 16.00 -38.14
N LYS A 188 -33.78 15.22 -37.32
CA LYS A 188 -35.22 14.99 -37.50
C LYS A 188 -36.03 16.28 -37.33
N TYR A 189 -35.68 17.11 -36.36
CA TYR A 189 -36.32 18.40 -36.09
C TYR A 189 -36.13 19.36 -37.27
N LYS A 190 -34.89 19.48 -37.78
CA LYS A 190 -34.57 20.27 -38.98
C LYS A 190 -35.34 19.78 -40.21
N LYS A 191 -35.42 18.46 -40.43
CA LYS A 191 -36.21 17.86 -41.52
C LYS A 191 -37.72 18.11 -41.36
N ARG A 192 -38.25 18.19 -40.13
CA ARG A 192 -39.65 18.55 -39.87
C ARG A 192 -39.95 20.02 -40.15
N ILE A 193 -39.12 20.95 -39.68
CA ILE A 193 -39.26 22.39 -39.96
C ILE A 193 -39.25 22.64 -41.48
N LEU A 194 -38.31 22.03 -42.21
CA LEU A 194 -38.20 22.20 -43.66
C LEU A 194 -39.38 21.59 -44.45
N ARG A 195 -40.21 20.74 -43.82
CA ARG A 195 -41.43 20.17 -44.44
C ARG A 195 -42.69 20.98 -44.16
N PHE A 196 -42.64 21.97 -43.26
CA PHE A 196 -43.70 22.96 -43.12
C PHE A 196 -43.28 24.23 -43.89
N PRO A 197 -43.79 24.47 -45.10
CA PRO A 197 -43.62 25.77 -45.72
C PRO A 197 -44.40 26.78 -44.88
N VAL A 198 -43.68 27.76 -44.34
CA VAL A 198 -44.28 29.00 -43.82
C VAL A 198 -45.11 29.59 -44.97
N ALA A 199 -46.43 29.54 -44.83
CA ALA A 199 -47.32 30.40 -45.60
C ALA A 199 -47.01 31.84 -45.17
N ARG A 200 -46.23 32.54 -45.99
CA ARG A 200 -45.92 33.95 -45.82
C ARG A 200 -47.13 34.75 -46.32
N SER A 201 -47.99 35.21 -45.43
CA SER A 201 -48.79 36.42 -45.66
C SER A 201 -48.37 37.47 -44.64
N GLY A 202 -47.82 38.57 -45.13
CA GLY A 202 -47.49 39.71 -44.29
C GLY A 202 -48.74 40.33 -43.70
N HIS A 203 -48.74 40.53 -42.39
CA HIS A 203 -48.78 41.85 -41.76
C HIS A 203 -48.48 41.66 -40.27
N ASP A 204 -48.00 42.74 -39.66
CA ASP A 204 -47.86 42.93 -38.21
C ASP A 204 -46.65 42.26 -37.54
N ALA A 205 -45.53 42.97 -37.62
CA ALA A 205 -44.63 43.05 -36.48
C ALA A 205 -45.29 43.95 -35.44
N GLU A 206 -45.24 43.52 -34.17
CA GLU A 206 -45.57 44.24 -32.93
C GLU A 206 -46.85 43.78 -32.22
N SER A 207 -46.75 43.60 -30.89
CA SER A 207 -47.69 42.98 -29.93
C SER A 207 -47.54 41.44 -29.81
N LEU A 208 -47.28 40.79 -28.68
CA LEU A 208 -47.21 41.17 -27.26
C LEU A 208 -46.24 40.22 -26.53
N LEU A 209 -45.30 40.81 -25.80
CA LEU A 209 -44.91 40.28 -24.49
C LEU A 209 -46.12 40.42 -23.56
N GLU A 210 -46.24 39.51 -22.59
CA GLU A 210 -47.28 39.45 -21.54
C GLU A 210 -48.64 38.90 -21.98
N HIS A 211 -48.90 37.62 -21.68
CA HIS A 211 -49.82 37.22 -20.60
C HIS A 211 -49.93 35.68 -20.58
N ASP A 212 -49.63 35.09 -19.43
CA ASP A 212 -50.39 33.99 -18.78
C ASP A 212 -49.49 33.30 -17.76
N PHE A 213 -49.29 34.04 -16.67
CA PHE A 213 -49.38 33.45 -15.35
C PHE A 213 -50.80 32.90 -15.17
N GLU A 214 -50.87 31.78 -14.45
CA GLU A 214 -51.91 31.45 -13.45
C GLU A 214 -52.81 30.23 -13.73
N HIS A 215 -52.82 29.35 -12.71
CA HIS A 215 -53.71 28.23 -12.42
C HIS A 215 -53.57 26.96 -13.30
N ASP A 216 -53.59 25.73 -12.77
CA ASP A 216 -54.17 25.29 -11.50
C ASP A 216 -53.57 23.96 -10.99
N HIS A 217 -53.54 23.91 -9.66
CA HIS A 217 -53.60 22.82 -8.70
C HIS A 217 -53.64 21.32 -9.08
N ASP A 218 -52.92 20.56 -8.23
CA ASP A 218 -53.32 19.31 -7.54
C ASP A 218 -53.59 18.03 -8.36
N HIS A 219 -53.36 16.80 -7.87
CA HIS A 219 -53.22 16.30 -6.50
C HIS A 219 -52.57 14.91 -6.51
N HIS A 220 -51.87 14.61 -5.40
CA HIS A 220 -51.80 13.33 -4.66
C HIS A 220 -51.99 11.97 -5.37
N HIS A 221 -50.99 11.09 -5.24
CA HIS A 221 -50.86 10.23 -4.05
C HIS A 221 -49.44 9.71 -3.84
#